data_AF-M7SW14-F1
#
_entry.id   AF-M7SW14-F1
#
_cell.length_a   1.000
_cell.length_b   1.000
_cell.length_c   1.000
_cell.angle_alpha   90.00
_cell.angle_beta   90.00
_cell.angle_gamma   90.00
#
_symmetry.space_group_name_H-M   'P 1'
#
loop_
_entity.id
_entity.type
_entity.pdbx_description
1 polymer ?
#
loop_
_entity_poly.entity_id
_entity_poly.type
_entity_poly.pdbx_seq_one_letter_code
_entity_poly.pdbx_strand_id
1 'polypeptide(L)'
;MSHQIAYGTTPKVKKAGRMHDEDRDTIHPKMVTELLSALLMSVGEPIEARHIWKNTREEVLWEDSRLPWHRSPLWLLIRISLQLHFSRSKVKTCDQEDDYYKNFMVFFLTNLLLQSHEYPLSSETMSVISAKLSRRYLKLTTQNNTDGLRFATDAIRKTDDALSRKWCDIQKRSSRSHKFDQLKDLDPKQDTYMSLGMFDEYTEHIAKGKHNVNLLAFQPTCALPDLDDSSLPILTNFPRETPTTFNMLAFETWVSSRLDEWLAVHRHQPQTCRMLRRSIEEYHKAAISIYSGNPEAMSIMYLTILELWIASDQSATEVCRILEEYDLVIPHSLLWNLNLPSKSHMERLSLIETYLKDRSIRASLPASGIFTSFGAPNSFAVRYFDQSEEHQNLMARIEIQAEDLRREKCGELGAKKNEYRILMAKSDSIECQFDEHFDAYHGILHRSHSSGCQKCQYNTQADSLKISVYEWPLPVKKTEAKSTVFELRVPESFGHWRDSTIYVSM
;
A
#
# COMPACT_ATOMS: atom_id res chain seq x y z
N MET A 1 24.46 25.21 12.86
CA MET A 1 23.92 24.90 11.52
C MET A 1 22.83 25.92 11.25
N SER A 2 22.84 26.55 10.07
CA SER A 2 21.83 27.56 9.71
C SER A 2 20.53 26.87 9.34
N HIS A 3 19.40 27.35 9.86
CA HIS A 3 18.07 26.97 9.37
C HIS A 3 17.54 27.95 8.32
N GLN A 4 18.30 29.02 8.03
CA GLN A 4 17.92 30.01 7.03
C GLN A 4 18.28 29.49 5.65
N ILE A 5 17.25 29.39 4.80
CA ILE A 5 17.36 28.95 3.42
C ILE A 5 17.89 30.12 2.59
N ALA A 6 18.96 29.87 1.84
CA ALA A 6 19.42 30.75 0.78
C ALA A 6 19.43 29.99 -0.55
N TYR A 7 19.49 30.71 -1.65
CA TYR A 7 19.46 30.09 -2.96
C TYR A 7 20.59 29.07 -3.13
N GLY A 8 20.22 27.83 -3.49
CA GLY A 8 21.15 26.74 -3.73
C GLY A 8 21.84 26.18 -2.49
N THR A 9 21.39 26.47 -1.27
CA THR A 9 21.96 25.87 -0.04
C THR A 9 21.24 24.58 0.39
N THR A 10 20.04 24.32 -0.10
CA THR A 10 19.28 23.11 0.20
C THR A 10 19.84 21.92 -0.60
N PRO A 11 20.23 20.81 0.06
CA PRO A 11 20.61 19.58 -0.63
C PRO A 11 19.48 19.06 -1.51
N LYS A 12 19.82 18.36 -2.59
CA LYS A 12 18.83 17.75 -3.50
C LYS A 12 19.00 16.25 -3.58
N VAL A 13 17.88 15.55 -3.62
CA VAL A 13 17.79 14.09 -3.73
C VAL A 13 17.03 13.69 -4.99
N LYS A 14 17.43 12.59 -5.63
CA LYS A 14 16.73 12.07 -6.80
C LYS A 14 15.53 11.21 -6.37
N LYS A 15 14.31 11.63 -6.72
CA LYS A 15 13.05 10.91 -6.46
C LYS A 15 12.27 10.82 -7.78
N ALA A 16 11.80 9.62 -8.14
CA ALA A 16 11.08 9.37 -9.40
C ALA A 16 11.77 9.97 -10.65
N GLY A 17 13.10 9.87 -10.72
CA GLY A 17 13.90 10.38 -11.84
C GLY A 17 14.16 11.90 -11.84
N ARG A 18 13.54 12.67 -10.94
CA ARG A 18 13.70 14.14 -10.82
C ARG A 18 14.47 14.51 -9.55
N MET A 19 15.13 15.67 -9.56
CA MET A 19 15.82 16.20 -8.38
C MET A 19 14.84 17.05 -7.57
N HIS A 20 14.67 16.70 -6.31
CA HIS A 20 13.83 17.41 -5.35
C HIS A 20 14.68 17.92 -4.19
N ASP A 21 14.27 19.02 -3.58
CA ASP A 21 14.90 19.50 -2.35
C ASP A 21 14.73 18.43 -1.25
N GLU A 22 15.82 18.12 -0.56
CA GLU A 22 15.84 17.18 0.56
C GLU A 22 15.73 17.96 1.86
N ASP A 23 14.51 18.03 2.39
CA ASP A 23 14.16 18.75 3.61
C ASP A 23 14.65 18.04 4.89
N ARG A 24 15.07 16.78 4.79
CA ARG A 24 15.60 15.98 5.91
C ARG A 24 17.10 16.13 6.10
N ASP A 25 17.80 16.77 5.15
CA ASP A 25 19.25 17.00 5.24
C ASP A 25 19.54 18.45 5.66
N THR A 26 20.73 18.71 6.19
CA THR A 26 21.08 20.04 6.68
C THR A 26 21.43 20.99 5.54
N ILE A 27 20.92 22.22 5.64
CA ILE A 27 21.29 23.33 4.75
C ILE A 27 22.81 23.53 4.74
N HIS A 28 23.40 23.51 3.54
CA HIS A 28 24.83 23.69 3.35
C HIS A 28 25.27 25.07 3.88
N PRO A 29 26.28 25.17 4.77
CA PRO A 29 26.63 26.42 5.46
C PRO A 29 27.43 27.41 4.59
N LYS A 30 27.43 27.26 3.26
CA LYS A 30 28.29 28.01 2.32
C LYS A 30 28.14 29.52 2.38
N MET A 31 26.96 30.02 2.76
CA MET A 31 26.76 31.46 2.95
C MET A 31 27.69 32.03 4.02
N VAL A 32 28.02 31.23 5.05
CA VAL A 32 28.94 31.62 6.11
C VAL A 32 30.36 31.12 5.81
N THR A 33 30.52 29.86 5.42
CA THR A 33 31.86 29.26 5.27
C THR A 33 32.58 29.73 4.01
N GLU A 34 31.87 30.06 2.94
CA GLU A 34 32.44 30.48 1.65
C GLU A 34 32.20 31.97 1.40
N LEU A 35 30.93 32.41 1.34
CA LEU A 35 30.61 33.79 0.94
C LEU A 35 31.09 34.83 1.96
N LEU A 36 30.72 34.69 3.24
CA LEU A 36 31.17 35.62 4.28
C LEU A 36 32.70 35.57 4.44
N SER A 37 33.30 34.38 4.40
CA SER A 37 34.76 34.22 4.44
C SER A 37 35.44 34.96 3.28
N ALA A 38 34.94 34.81 2.05
CA ALA A 38 35.49 35.48 0.88
C ALA A 38 35.37 37.02 0.97
N LEU A 39 34.26 37.52 1.51
CA LEU A 39 34.06 38.95 1.78
C LEU A 39 35.03 39.47 2.83
N LEU A 40 35.26 38.74 3.93
CA LEU A 40 36.19 39.15 4.98
C LEU A 40 37.65 39.10 4.50
N MET A 41 38.00 38.11 3.67
CA MET A 41 39.33 37.97 3.07
C MET A 41 39.67 39.07 2.06
N SER A 42 38.67 39.72 1.44
CA SER A 42 38.93 40.81 0.49
C SER A 42 39.20 42.15 1.16
N VAL A 43 38.75 42.33 2.41
CA VAL A 43 38.89 43.59 3.18
C VAL A 43 39.79 43.46 4.41
N GLY A 44 40.32 42.28 4.70
CA GLY A 44 41.07 42.00 5.91
C GLY A 44 42.20 41.00 5.71
N GLU A 45 43.03 40.85 6.74
CA GLU A 45 44.16 39.92 6.76
C GLU A 45 43.85 38.71 7.66
N PRO A 46 44.31 37.50 7.28
CA PRO A 46 44.11 36.32 8.09
C PRO A 46 44.92 36.42 9.40
N ILE A 47 44.25 36.23 10.53
CA ILE A 47 44.88 36.10 11.84
C ILE A 47 44.89 34.64 12.29
N GLU A 48 46.03 34.19 12.82
CA GLU A 48 46.11 32.89 13.48
C GLU A 48 45.37 32.95 14.82
N ALA A 49 44.11 32.49 14.81
CA ALA A 49 43.28 32.42 15.99
C ALA A 49 43.25 31.01 16.57
N ARG A 50 43.01 30.92 17.89
CA ARG A 50 42.76 29.62 18.54
C ARG A 50 41.46 29.01 18.02
N HIS A 51 41.58 27.90 17.30
CA HIS A 51 40.45 27.13 16.79
C HIS A 51 39.82 26.27 17.88
N ILE A 52 38.50 26.11 17.82
CA ILE A 52 37.75 25.19 18.69
C ILE A 52 36.92 24.28 17.81
N TRP A 53 37.06 22.97 18.02
CA TRP A 53 36.27 21.96 17.34
C TRP A 53 35.15 21.46 18.27
N LYS A 54 33.93 21.37 17.74
CA LYS A 54 32.76 20.86 18.46
C LYS A 54 32.06 19.79 17.62
N ASN A 55 32.04 18.58 18.16
CA ASN A 55 31.28 17.49 17.56
C ASN A 55 29.78 17.72 17.76
N THR A 56 29.07 17.94 16.66
CA THR A 56 27.62 17.86 16.56
C THR A 56 27.23 16.41 16.32
N ARG A 57 26.24 15.92 17.07
CA ARG A 57 25.67 14.57 16.87
C ARG A 57 24.30 14.78 16.29
N GLU A 58 24.01 14.05 15.23
CA GLU A 58 22.71 13.99 14.55
C GLU A 58 22.24 12.53 14.60
N GLU A 59 20.96 12.31 14.83
CA GLU A 59 20.37 10.99 14.93
C GLU A 59 19.12 10.92 14.05
N VAL A 60 19.04 9.91 13.18
CA VAL A 60 17.85 9.65 12.37
C VAL A 60 17.03 8.57 13.07
N LEU A 61 15.89 8.96 13.64
CA LEU A 61 14.93 8.04 14.23
C LEU A 61 13.92 7.66 13.13
N TRP A 62 13.82 6.38 12.80
CA TRP A 62 12.98 5.90 11.68
C TRP A 62 11.52 5.63 12.07
N GLU A 63 11.20 5.58 13.36
CA GLU A 63 9.84 5.37 13.87
C GLU A 63 9.09 6.71 13.96
N ASP A 64 8.20 6.95 12.99
CA ASP A 64 7.28 8.10 12.91
C ASP A 64 7.93 9.50 13.05
N SER A 65 9.18 9.65 12.58
CA SER A 65 9.88 10.95 12.59
C SER A 65 10.32 11.36 11.20
N ARG A 66 9.65 12.39 10.64
CA ARG A 66 10.02 12.98 9.33
C ARG A 66 11.38 13.65 9.36
N LEU A 67 11.69 14.37 10.44
CA LEU A 67 12.92 15.16 10.59
C LEU A 67 13.92 14.43 11.48
N PRO A 68 15.24 14.57 11.23
CA PRO A 68 16.23 14.01 12.13
C PRO A 68 16.22 14.73 13.48
N TRP A 69 16.69 14.05 14.51
CA TRP A 69 16.96 14.67 15.79
C TRP A 69 18.31 15.40 15.73
N HIS A 70 18.27 16.72 15.93
CA HIS A 70 19.46 17.57 15.96
C HIS A 70 19.64 18.26 17.31
N ARG A 71 20.89 18.53 17.66
CA ARG A 71 21.21 19.37 18.83
C ARG A 71 20.89 20.84 18.54
N SER A 72 20.32 21.53 19.52
CA SER A 72 20.00 22.96 19.42
C SER A 72 21.19 23.80 18.94
N PRO A 73 21.08 24.51 17.79
CA PRO A 73 22.16 25.35 17.27
C PRO A 73 22.38 26.61 18.13
N LEU A 74 21.31 27.14 18.76
CA LEU A 74 21.42 28.23 19.72
C LEU A 74 22.26 27.82 20.92
N TRP A 75 22.01 26.63 21.48
CA TRP A 75 22.81 26.13 22.60
C TRP A 75 24.27 25.89 22.21
N LEU A 76 24.51 25.42 20.98
CA LEU A 76 25.87 25.29 20.46
C LEU A 76 26.56 26.64 20.36
N LEU A 77 25.88 27.66 19.83
CA LEU A 77 26.40 29.03 19.73
C LEU A 77 26.77 29.58 21.11
N ILE A 78 25.85 29.52 22.08
CA ILE A 78 26.10 29.97 23.46
C ILE A 78 27.36 29.29 24.03
N ARG A 79 27.49 27.97 23.88
CA ARG A 79 28.65 27.23 24.36
C ARG A 79 29.96 27.61 23.67
N ILE A 80 29.92 27.84 22.35
CA ILE A 80 31.10 28.27 21.58
C ILE A 80 31.51 29.68 22.01
N SER A 81 30.55 30.61 22.10
CA SER A 81 30.79 31.99 22.53
C SER A 81 31.38 32.05 23.94
N LEU A 82 30.81 31.30 24.89
CA LEU A 82 31.33 31.20 26.25
C LEU A 82 32.76 30.64 26.26
N GLN A 83 33.01 29.55 25.53
CA GLN A 83 34.34 28.96 25.50
C GLN A 83 35.38 29.88 24.86
N LEU A 84 35.04 30.54 23.76
CA LEU A 84 35.91 31.51 23.10
C LEU A 84 36.19 32.70 24.02
N HIS A 85 35.17 33.22 24.71
CA HIS A 85 35.33 34.30 25.67
C HIS A 85 36.28 33.89 26.80
N PHE A 86 36.01 32.77 27.48
CA PHE A 86 36.91 32.27 28.54
C PHE A 86 38.33 31.97 28.06
N SER A 87 38.48 31.49 26.82
CA SER A 87 39.80 31.20 26.25
C SER A 87 40.58 32.47 25.91
N ARG A 88 39.89 33.55 25.52
CA ARG A 88 40.48 34.84 25.14
C ARG A 88 40.72 35.76 26.34
N SER A 89 39.89 35.67 27.37
CA SER A 89 40.01 36.45 28.61
C SER A 89 41.10 35.95 29.56
N LYS A 90 41.84 34.88 29.20
CA LYS A 90 43.00 34.42 29.97
C LYS A 90 44.08 35.50 29.97
N VAL A 91 44.32 36.12 31.12
CA VAL A 91 45.52 36.92 31.37
C VAL A 91 46.73 35.96 31.34
N LYS A 92 47.80 36.33 30.62
CA LYS A 92 49.04 35.54 30.40
C LYS A 92 49.86 35.21 31.66
N THR A 93 49.29 35.26 32.87
CA THR A 93 50.05 35.34 34.12
C THR A 93 50.27 34.03 34.87
N CYS A 94 49.76 32.88 34.42
CA CYS A 94 50.16 31.59 35.02
C CYS A 94 49.98 30.42 34.05
N ASP A 95 51.00 29.56 33.94
CA ASP A 95 51.04 28.31 33.15
C ASP A 95 50.11 27.19 33.67
N GLN A 96 49.15 27.50 34.54
CA GLN A 96 48.11 26.54 34.90
C GLN A 96 46.97 26.63 33.88
N GLU A 97 46.62 25.50 33.28
CA GLU A 97 45.49 25.36 32.38
C GLU A 97 44.14 25.53 33.12
N ASP A 98 43.84 26.72 33.62
CA ASP A 98 42.54 27.00 34.22
C ASP A 98 41.47 26.90 33.14
N ASP A 99 40.70 25.81 33.14
CA ASP A 99 39.62 25.57 32.20
C ASP A 99 38.31 26.19 32.73
N TYR A 100 38.29 27.53 32.79
CA TYR A 100 37.13 28.34 33.22
C TYR A 100 35.83 27.90 32.54
N TYR A 101 35.90 27.52 31.26
CA TYR A 101 34.73 27.00 30.54
C TYR A 101 34.23 25.68 31.12
N LYS A 102 35.11 24.69 31.38
CA LYS A 102 34.68 23.43 31.99
C LYS A 102 34.14 23.65 33.42
N ASN A 103 34.78 24.50 34.21
CA ASN A 103 34.33 24.84 35.57
C ASN A 103 32.94 25.52 35.54
N PHE A 104 32.74 26.50 34.65
CA PHE A 104 31.45 27.11 34.43
C PHE A 104 30.38 26.09 34.00
N MET A 105 30.71 25.16 33.10
CA MET A 105 29.78 24.14 32.66
C MET A 105 29.35 23.19 33.80
N VAL A 106 30.23 22.89 34.75
CA VAL A 106 29.88 22.14 35.97
C VAL A 106 28.96 22.99 36.83
N PHE A 107 29.33 24.22 37.15
CA PHE A 107 28.50 25.14 37.93
C PHE A 107 27.09 25.31 37.33
N PHE A 108 27.01 25.54 36.01
CA PHE A 108 25.75 25.68 35.28
C PHE A 108 24.88 24.42 35.37
N LEU A 109 25.46 23.23 35.15
CA LEU A 109 24.71 21.98 35.23
C LEU A 109 24.31 21.64 36.66
N THR A 110 25.14 21.98 37.65
CA THR A 110 24.80 21.83 39.07
C THR A 110 23.61 22.71 39.44
N ASN A 111 23.61 23.98 39.06
CA ASN A 111 22.47 24.87 39.29
C ASN A 111 21.22 24.40 38.56
N LEU A 112 21.35 23.96 37.30
CA LEU A 112 20.23 23.41 36.54
C LEU A 112 19.65 22.16 37.23
N LEU A 113 20.53 21.29 37.77
CA LEU A 113 20.10 20.12 38.52
C LEU A 113 19.40 20.50 39.82
N LEU A 114 19.90 21.48 40.57
CA LEU A 114 19.26 21.95 41.80
C LEU A 114 17.88 22.57 41.52
N GLN A 115 17.79 23.43 40.51
CA GLN A 115 16.53 24.01 40.05
C GLN A 115 15.55 22.93 39.55
N SER A 116 16.05 21.82 38.99
CA SER A 116 15.17 20.72 38.56
C SER A 116 14.36 20.07 39.68
N HIS A 117 14.75 20.27 40.95
CA HIS A 117 13.96 19.83 42.10
C HIS A 117 12.82 20.79 42.45
N GLU A 118 12.88 22.04 42.00
CA GLU A 118 11.88 23.09 42.27
C GLU A 118 10.79 23.14 41.19
N TYR A 119 11.10 22.70 39.97
CA TYR A 119 10.17 22.63 38.83
C TYR A 119 9.67 21.20 38.58
N PRO A 120 8.47 21.01 38.00
CA PRO A 120 7.90 19.70 37.71
C PRO A 120 8.58 19.02 36.50
N LEU A 121 9.87 18.72 36.60
CA LEU A 121 10.62 17.99 35.58
C LEU A 121 10.50 16.47 35.76
N SER A 122 10.57 15.73 34.65
CA SER A 122 10.52 14.28 34.66
C SER A 122 11.74 13.67 35.35
N SER A 123 11.56 12.54 36.03
CA SER A 123 12.65 11.78 36.67
C SER A 123 13.76 11.42 35.67
N GLU A 124 13.39 11.14 34.42
CA GLU A 124 14.32 10.91 33.32
C GLU A 124 15.20 12.13 33.04
N THR A 125 14.61 13.32 32.94
CA THR A 125 15.35 14.57 32.69
C THR A 125 16.35 14.84 33.82
N MET A 126 15.93 14.65 35.07
CA MET A 126 16.81 14.79 36.24
C MET A 126 17.98 13.79 36.19
N SER A 127 17.70 12.53 35.85
CA SER A 127 18.73 11.49 35.68
C SER A 127 19.73 11.85 34.56
N VAL A 128 19.24 12.35 33.42
CA VAL A 128 20.09 12.77 32.30
C VAL A 128 20.98 13.95 32.68
N ILE A 129 20.46 14.96 33.39
CA ILE A 129 21.27 16.10 33.88
C ILE A 129 22.33 15.59 34.86
N SER A 130 21.94 14.75 35.84
CA SER A 130 22.85 14.13 36.81
C SER A 130 23.97 13.35 36.11
N ALA A 131 23.66 12.46 35.17
CA ALA A 131 24.64 11.70 34.41
C ALA A 131 25.56 12.58 33.53
N LYS A 132 25.07 13.70 33.00
CA LYS A 132 25.90 14.68 32.27
C LYS A 132 26.83 15.45 33.20
N LEU A 133 26.37 15.79 34.40
CA LEU A 133 27.17 16.44 35.44
C LEU A 133 28.26 15.49 35.94
N SER A 134 27.92 14.24 36.32
CA SER A 134 28.88 13.22 36.78
C SER A 134 29.99 12.97 35.75
N ARG A 135 29.65 12.85 34.46
CA ARG A 135 30.66 12.69 33.40
C ARG A 135 31.57 13.90 33.23
N ARG A 136 31.09 15.11 33.50
CA ARG A 136 31.91 16.34 33.42
C ARG A 136 32.77 16.51 34.66
N TYR A 137 32.23 16.18 35.82
CA TYR A 137 32.95 16.07 37.08
C TYR A 137 34.17 15.16 36.94
N LEU A 138 33.99 13.94 36.41
CA LEU A 138 35.08 12.98 36.18
C LEU A 138 36.16 13.49 35.21
N LYS A 139 35.82 14.40 34.29
CA LYS A 139 36.77 15.01 33.35
C LYS A 139 37.57 16.17 33.97
N LEU A 140 37.14 16.67 35.13
CA LEU A 140 37.77 17.79 35.84
C LEU A 140 38.52 17.36 37.09
N THR A 141 38.19 16.20 37.67
CA THR A 141 38.92 15.61 38.81
C THR A 141 40.41 15.35 38.53
N THR A 142 40.82 15.36 37.26
CA THR A 142 42.22 15.29 36.84
C THR A 142 42.99 16.61 36.98
N GLN A 143 42.32 17.74 37.31
CA GLN A 143 42.90 19.10 37.31
C GLN A 143 42.83 19.83 38.67
N ASN A 144 42.78 19.13 39.81
CA ASN A 144 42.97 19.68 41.18
C ASN A 144 42.12 20.92 41.59
N ASN A 145 40.81 20.95 41.30
CA ASN A 145 39.94 22.07 41.70
C ASN A 145 38.88 21.66 42.74
N THR A 146 39.11 21.87 44.03
CA THR A 146 38.39 21.14 45.11
C THR A 146 36.98 21.64 45.46
N ASP A 147 36.69 22.94 45.37
CA ASP A 147 35.45 23.49 45.93
C ASP A 147 34.24 23.41 44.98
N GLY A 148 34.44 23.72 43.69
CA GLY A 148 33.40 23.55 42.66
C GLY A 148 33.00 22.08 42.45
N LEU A 149 33.91 21.15 42.78
CA LEU A 149 33.66 19.71 42.72
C LEU A 149 32.69 19.27 43.84
N ARG A 150 32.87 19.75 45.08
CA ARG A 150 31.97 19.42 46.20
C ARG A 150 30.53 19.84 45.93
N PHE A 151 30.34 21.05 45.41
CA PHE A 151 29.02 21.57 45.05
C PHE A 151 28.28 20.66 44.05
N ALA A 152 28.99 20.14 43.05
CA ALA A 152 28.43 19.22 42.07
C ALA A 152 28.08 17.86 42.69
N THR A 153 28.97 17.30 43.53
CA THR A 153 28.75 16.01 44.19
C THR A 153 27.52 16.03 45.10
N ASP A 154 27.32 17.11 45.86
CA ASP A 154 26.15 17.23 46.73
C ASP A 154 24.84 17.31 45.93
N ALA A 155 24.82 18.03 44.81
CA ALA A 155 23.64 18.08 43.94
C ALA A 155 23.34 16.73 43.27
N ILE A 156 24.38 15.99 42.84
CA ILE A 156 24.23 14.63 42.30
C ILE A 156 23.62 13.71 43.36
N ARG A 157 24.19 13.69 44.57
CA ARG A 157 23.71 12.85 45.68
C ARG A 157 22.27 13.16 46.05
N LYS A 158 21.92 14.44 46.20
CA LYS A 158 20.54 14.88 46.46
C LYS A 158 19.57 14.38 45.40
N THR A 159 20.00 14.37 44.13
CA THR A 159 19.18 13.88 43.01
C THR A 159 19.03 12.37 43.05
N ASP A 160 20.11 11.65 43.31
CA ASP A 160 20.09 10.19 43.43
C ASP A 160 19.19 9.73 44.58
N ASP A 161 19.26 10.40 45.74
CA ASP A 161 18.36 10.16 46.88
C ASP A 161 16.89 10.43 46.51
N ALA A 162 16.61 11.46 45.71
CA ALA A 162 15.26 11.78 45.26
C ALA A 162 14.71 10.75 44.26
N LEU A 163 15.53 10.34 43.29
CA LEU A 163 15.17 9.31 42.30
C LEU A 163 14.99 7.94 42.96
N SER A 164 15.89 7.57 43.87
CA SER A 164 15.82 6.33 44.63
C SER A 164 14.57 6.27 45.51
N ARG A 165 14.20 7.37 46.18
CA ARG A 165 12.93 7.45 46.93
C ARG A 165 11.73 7.24 46.03
N LYS A 166 11.66 7.95 44.89
CA LYS A 166 10.58 7.76 43.90
C LYS A 166 10.51 6.31 43.41
N TRP A 167 11.67 5.69 43.15
CA TRP A 167 11.73 4.30 42.73
C TRP A 167 11.26 3.33 43.81
N CYS A 168 11.69 3.50 45.06
CA CYS A 168 11.20 2.72 46.19
C CYS A 168 9.68 2.87 46.36
N ASP A 169 9.11 4.05 46.18
CA ASP A 169 7.67 4.27 46.25
C ASP A 169 6.92 3.54 45.12
N ILE A 170 7.47 3.56 43.89
CA ILE A 170 6.95 2.77 42.77
C ILE A 170 7.01 1.27 43.11
N GLN A 171 8.15 0.78 43.63
CA GLN A 171 8.31 -0.62 44.02
C GLN A 171 7.32 -1.02 45.12
N LYS A 172 7.11 -0.18 46.14
CA LYS A 172 6.13 -0.42 47.22
C LYS A 172 4.68 -0.44 46.71
N ARG A 173 4.32 0.43 45.76
CA ARG A 173 2.99 0.42 45.12
C ARG A 173 2.78 -0.82 44.26
N SER A 174 3.84 -1.30 43.62
CA SER A 174 3.82 -2.47 42.75
C SER A 174 4.06 -3.79 43.49
N SER A 175 4.52 -3.75 44.74
CA SER A 175 4.77 -4.95 45.53
C SER A 175 3.45 -5.56 46.00
N ARG A 176 3.08 -6.69 45.41
CA ARG A 176 2.01 -7.54 45.91
C ARG A 176 2.56 -8.33 47.10
N SER A 177 1.95 -8.16 48.28
CA SER A 177 2.28 -8.98 49.45
C SER A 177 1.69 -10.37 49.25
N HIS A 178 2.53 -11.30 48.81
CA HIS A 178 2.18 -12.71 48.79
C HIS A 178 2.55 -13.31 50.15
N LYS A 179 1.59 -13.98 50.81
CA LYS A 179 1.86 -14.74 52.03
C LYS A 179 2.53 -16.05 51.66
N PHE A 180 3.86 -16.05 51.69
CA PHE A 180 4.67 -17.24 51.41
C PHE A 180 4.84 -18.14 52.65
N ASP A 181 4.09 -17.91 53.73
CA ASP A 181 4.13 -18.72 54.95
C ASP A 181 3.84 -20.20 54.66
N GLN A 182 3.04 -20.49 53.62
CA GLN A 182 2.74 -21.86 53.16
C GLN A 182 3.90 -22.52 52.38
N LEU A 183 4.91 -21.76 51.92
CA LEU A 183 6.06 -22.30 51.20
C LEU A 183 7.23 -22.68 52.14
N LYS A 184 7.12 -22.36 53.43
CA LYS A 184 8.20 -22.56 54.41
C LYS A 184 8.45 -24.04 54.73
N ASP A 185 7.38 -24.84 54.66
CA ASP A 185 7.41 -26.26 55.04
C ASP A 185 7.38 -27.20 53.81
N LEU A 186 7.70 -26.68 52.62
CA LEU A 186 7.81 -27.51 51.43
C LEU A 186 9.00 -28.46 51.56
N ASP A 187 8.74 -29.76 51.39
CA ASP A 187 9.76 -30.79 51.19
C ASP A 187 9.73 -31.17 49.70
N PRO A 188 10.62 -30.59 48.87
CA PRO A 188 10.59 -30.79 47.43
C PRO A 188 10.65 -32.27 47.01
N LYS A 189 11.19 -33.16 47.85
CA LYS A 189 11.25 -34.60 47.55
C LYS A 189 9.90 -35.29 47.79
N GLN A 190 9.16 -34.92 48.82
CA GLN A 190 7.80 -35.42 49.07
C GLN A 190 6.77 -34.73 48.19
N ASP A 191 6.90 -33.41 48.00
CA ASP A 191 5.93 -32.59 47.27
C ASP A 191 5.99 -32.76 45.75
N THR A 192 7.06 -33.39 45.23
CA THR A 192 7.13 -33.87 43.84
C THR A 192 6.74 -35.33 43.69
N TYR A 193 6.55 -36.06 44.80
CA TYR A 193 6.14 -37.45 44.80
C TYR A 193 4.62 -37.56 44.94
N MET A 194 3.94 -37.58 43.81
CA MET A 194 2.49 -37.79 43.77
C MET A 194 2.20 -39.26 43.46
N SER A 195 1.82 -40.04 44.49
CA SER A 195 1.29 -41.39 44.29
C SER A 195 -0.13 -41.28 43.73
N LEU A 196 -0.27 -41.57 42.44
CA LEU A 196 -1.56 -41.60 41.77
C LEU A 196 -2.12 -43.02 41.84
N GLY A 197 -2.44 -43.50 43.06
CA GLY A 197 -2.91 -44.88 43.26
C GLY A 197 -4.10 -45.27 42.38
N MET A 198 -5.02 -44.32 42.10
CA MET A 198 -6.13 -44.52 41.15
C MET A 198 -5.67 -44.67 39.70
N PHE A 199 -4.59 -43.98 39.30
CA PHE A 199 -3.99 -44.09 37.97
C PHE A 199 -3.15 -45.36 37.84
N ASP A 200 -2.46 -45.75 38.91
CA ASP A 200 -1.71 -47.00 38.99
C ASP A 200 -2.67 -48.21 38.97
N GLU A 201 -3.76 -48.16 39.73
CA GLU A 201 -4.86 -49.13 39.64
C GLU A 201 -5.49 -49.12 38.24
N TYR A 202 -5.76 -47.95 37.65
CA TYR A 202 -6.32 -47.84 36.30
C TYR A 202 -5.38 -48.42 35.23
N THR A 203 -4.07 -48.17 35.31
CA THR A 203 -3.07 -48.72 34.38
C THR A 203 -2.88 -50.22 34.58
N GLU A 204 -2.91 -50.72 35.83
CA GLU A 204 -2.98 -52.15 36.08
C GLU A 204 -4.31 -52.77 35.57
N HIS A 205 -5.43 -52.04 35.67
CA HIS A 205 -6.74 -52.48 35.18
C HIS A 205 -6.80 -52.50 33.65
N ILE A 206 -6.10 -51.59 32.97
CA ILE A 206 -5.87 -51.62 31.51
C ILE A 206 -4.97 -52.80 31.14
N ALA A 207 -3.88 -53.02 31.88
CA ALA A 207 -2.92 -54.08 31.58
C ALA A 207 -3.48 -55.48 31.85
N LYS A 208 -4.31 -55.64 32.88
CA LYS A 208 -4.98 -56.90 33.25
C LYS A 208 -6.34 -57.08 32.57
N GLY A 209 -6.94 -55.99 32.10
CA GLY A 209 -8.19 -55.99 31.37
C GLY A 209 -8.00 -56.44 29.93
N LYS A 210 -8.30 -57.71 29.64
CA LYS A 210 -8.89 -58.05 28.34
C LYS A 210 -10.17 -57.21 28.24
N HIS A 211 -10.10 -56.07 27.57
CA HIS A 211 -11.26 -55.24 27.32
C HIS A 211 -12.33 -56.13 26.69
N ASN A 212 -13.42 -56.40 27.42
CA ASN A 212 -14.71 -56.58 26.76
C ASN A 212 -14.99 -55.23 26.13
N VAL A 213 -14.56 -55.08 24.88
CA VAL A 213 -14.84 -53.90 24.08
C VAL A 213 -16.33 -53.98 23.75
N ASN A 214 -17.17 -53.55 24.68
CA ASN A 214 -18.41 -52.90 24.27
C ASN A 214 -17.96 -51.58 23.64
N LEU A 215 -17.55 -51.65 22.37
CA LEU A 215 -17.45 -50.50 21.50
C LEU A 215 -18.83 -49.85 21.58
N LEU A 216 -19.00 -48.81 22.40
CA LEU A 216 -20.00 -47.81 22.11
C LEU A 216 -19.61 -47.33 20.71
N ALA A 217 -20.38 -47.76 19.72
CA ALA A 217 -20.12 -47.45 18.32
C ALA A 217 -19.99 -45.93 18.25
N PHE A 218 -18.79 -45.45 17.92
CA PHE A 218 -18.58 -44.04 17.61
C PHE A 218 -19.59 -43.68 16.51
N GLN A 219 -20.58 -42.89 16.87
CA GLN A 219 -21.52 -42.32 15.92
C GLN A 219 -21.00 -40.92 15.60
N PRO A 220 -20.27 -40.72 14.49
CA PRO A 220 -19.87 -39.38 14.07
C PRO A 220 -21.13 -38.55 13.85
N THR A 221 -21.34 -37.54 14.70
CA THR A 221 -22.49 -36.63 14.59
C THR A 221 -22.29 -35.56 13.51
N CYS A 222 -21.07 -35.42 13.00
CA CYS A 222 -20.71 -34.42 12.00
C CYS A 222 -19.95 -35.11 10.87
N ALA A 223 -20.64 -35.37 9.75
CA ALA A 223 -20.00 -35.86 8.54
C ALA A 223 -19.28 -34.69 7.85
N LEU A 224 -17.97 -34.86 7.59
CA LEU A 224 -17.27 -34.02 6.63
C LEU A 224 -17.89 -34.26 5.25
N PRO A 225 -17.96 -33.24 4.38
CA PRO A 225 -18.45 -33.43 3.02
C PRO A 225 -17.53 -34.41 2.29
N ASP A 226 -18.13 -35.44 1.68
CA ASP A 226 -17.41 -36.33 0.77
C ASP A 226 -17.22 -35.60 -0.56
N LEU A 227 -16.00 -35.12 -0.79
CA LEU A 227 -15.63 -34.42 -2.03
C LEU A 227 -15.07 -35.44 -3.01
N ASP A 228 -15.61 -35.43 -4.23
CA ASP A 228 -15.07 -36.25 -5.32
C ASP A 228 -13.64 -35.80 -5.66
N ASP A 229 -12.70 -36.75 -5.63
CA ASP A 229 -11.31 -36.53 -5.98
C ASP A 229 -11.14 -36.12 -7.46
N SER A 230 -12.09 -36.46 -8.33
CA SER A 230 -11.97 -36.27 -9.78
C SER A 230 -12.54 -34.94 -10.29
N SER A 231 -13.31 -34.22 -9.49
CA SER A 231 -14.00 -33.01 -9.92
C SER A 231 -13.73 -31.82 -9.01
N LEU A 232 -13.60 -30.63 -9.62
CA LEU A 232 -13.41 -29.38 -8.89
C LEU A 232 -14.64 -29.13 -8.00
N PRO A 233 -14.48 -28.98 -6.67
CA PRO A 233 -15.61 -28.81 -5.77
C PRO A 233 -16.39 -27.52 -6.07
N ILE A 234 -17.71 -27.65 -6.14
CA ILE A 234 -18.62 -26.52 -6.32
C ILE A 234 -19.23 -26.17 -4.97
N LEU A 235 -18.99 -24.95 -4.49
CA LEU A 235 -19.33 -24.58 -3.13
C LEU A 235 -20.85 -24.49 -2.87
N THR A 236 -21.64 -24.33 -3.93
CA THR A 236 -23.10 -24.37 -3.84
C THR A 236 -23.67 -25.76 -3.54
N ASN A 237 -22.87 -26.81 -3.72
CA ASN A 237 -23.31 -28.19 -3.56
C ASN A 237 -22.99 -28.77 -2.17
N PHE A 238 -22.33 -28.01 -1.28
CA PHE A 238 -22.05 -28.50 0.06
C PHE A 238 -23.34 -28.71 0.87
N PRO A 239 -23.39 -29.76 1.71
CA PRO A 239 -24.54 -30.02 2.57
C PRO A 239 -24.82 -28.81 3.48
N ARG A 240 -26.07 -28.36 3.52
CA ARG A 240 -26.52 -27.29 4.43
C ARG A 240 -26.51 -27.71 5.90
N GLU A 241 -26.51 -29.03 6.14
CA GLU A 241 -26.48 -29.65 7.46
C GLU A 241 -25.08 -29.61 8.10
N THR A 242 -24.03 -29.52 7.27
CA THR A 242 -22.65 -29.41 7.74
C THR A 242 -22.33 -27.94 8.05
N PRO A 243 -21.79 -27.61 9.24
CA PRO A 243 -21.36 -26.26 9.56
C PRO A 243 -20.42 -25.69 8.49
N THR A 244 -20.65 -24.45 8.07
CA THR A 244 -19.96 -23.85 6.92
C THR A 244 -18.44 -23.84 7.07
N THR A 245 -17.92 -23.76 8.29
CA THR A 245 -16.48 -23.86 8.60
C THR A 245 -15.88 -25.21 8.16
N PHE A 246 -16.60 -26.32 8.31
CA PHE A 246 -16.12 -27.63 7.86
C PHE A 246 -16.16 -27.75 6.33
N ASN A 247 -17.11 -27.10 5.67
CA ASN A 247 -17.15 -27.02 4.21
C ASN A 247 -15.95 -26.25 3.67
N MET A 248 -15.55 -25.14 4.31
CA MET A 248 -14.35 -24.39 3.95
C MET A 248 -13.08 -25.22 4.15
N LEU A 249 -12.97 -25.91 5.30
CA LEU A 249 -11.83 -26.77 5.58
C LEU A 249 -11.70 -27.92 4.57
N ALA A 250 -12.82 -28.55 4.21
CA ALA A 250 -12.83 -29.61 3.20
C ALA A 250 -12.38 -29.09 1.83
N PHE A 251 -12.85 -27.90 1.44
CA PHE A 251 -12.44 -27.24 0.19
C PHE A 251 -10.94 -26.90 0.19
N GLU A 252 -10.44 -26.26 1.25
CA GLU A 252 -9.02 -25.92 1.41
C GLU A 252 -8.12 -27.16 1.39
N THR A 253 -8.57 -28.24 2.03
CA THR A 253 -7.87 -29.52 2.03
C THR A 253 -7.80 -30.07 0.61
N TRP A 254 -8.93 -30.11 -0.11
CA TRP A 254 -8.98 -30.56 -1.50
C TRP A 254 -8.04 -29.75 -2.40
N VAL A 255 -8.04 -28.42 -2.28
CA VAL A 255 -7.14 -27.55 -3.06
C VAL A 255 -5.68 -27.90 -2.78
N SER A 256 -5.32 -28.06 -1.51
CA SER A 256 -3.93 -28.36 -1.13
C SER A 256 -3.44 -29.75 -1.56
N SER A 257 -4.33 -30.73 -1.73
CA SER A 257 -3.94 -32.12 -2.01
C SER A 257 -4.26 -32.61 -3.41
N ARG A 258 -5.25 -32.03 -4.11
CA ARG A 258 -5.79 -32.56 -5.38
C ARG A 258 -5.73 -31.59 -6.56
N LEU A 259 -5.53 -30.28 -6.33
CA LEU A 259 -5.60 -29.28 -7.41
C LEU A 259 -4.61 -29.58 -8.54
N ASP A 260 -3.38 -29.96 -8.21
CA ASP A 260 -2.33 -30.25 -9.21
C ASP A 260 -2.68 -31.49 -10.06
N GLU A 261 -3.18 -32.55 -9.43
CA GLU A 261 -3.63 -33.78 -10.11
C GLU A 261 -4.81 -33.49 -11.04
N TRP A 262 -5.78 -32.72 -10.55
CA TRP A 262 -6.94 -32.29 -11.34
C TRP A 262 -6.52 -31.41 -12.52
N LEU A 263 -5.61 -30.46 -12.31
CA LEU A 263 -5.13 -29.54 -13.34
C LEU A 263 -4.37 -30.27 -14.45
N ALA A 264 -3.58 -31.30 -14.12
CA ALA A 264 -2.85 -32.09 -15.10
C ALA A 264 -3.77 -32.66 -16.20
N VAL A 265 -5.02 -33.01 -15.85
CA VAL A 265 -6.03 -33.54 -16.78
C VAL A 265 -6.78 -32.43 -17.51
N HIS A 266 -7.02 -31.29 -16.85
CA HIS A 266 -7.92 -30.25 -17.35
C HIS A 266 -7.22 -29.02 -17.97
N ARG A 267 -5.89 -28.89 -17.88
CA ARG A 267 -5.14 -27.68 -18.28
C ARG A 267 -5.39 -27.19 -19.71
N HIS A 268 -5.66 -28.10 -20.66
CA HIS A 268 -5.87 -27.78 -22.08
C HIS A 268 -7.33 -27.44 -22.42
N GLN A 269 -8.26 -27.62 -21.48
CA GLN A 269 -9.68 -27.41 -21.75
C GLN A 269 -10.02 -25.91 -21.64
N PRO A 270 -10.78 -25.34 -22.61
CA PRO A 270 -11.13 -23.93 -22.59
C PRO A 270 -11.91 -23.50 -21.34
N GLN A 271 -12.70 -24.44 -20.79
CA GLN A 271 -13.60 -24.24 -19.66
C GLN A 271 -12.88 -24.09 -18.31
N THR A 272 -11.62 -24.53 -18.21
CA THR A 272 -10.89 -24.69 -16.95
C THR A 272 -10.73 -23.36 -16.21
N CYS A 273 -10.34 -22.30 -16.92
CA CYS A 273 -10.24 -20.96 -16.34
C CYS A 273 -11.60 -20.45 -15.82
N ARG A 274 -12.71 -20.79 -16.49
CA ARG A 274 -14.07 -20.44 -16.03
C ARG A 274 -14.42 -21.16 -14.73
N MET A 275 -14.12 -22.45 -14.65
CA MET A 275 -14.37 -23.26 -13.45
C MET A 275 -13.56 -22.74 -12.27
N LEU A 276 -12.27 -22.50 -12.47
CA LEU A 276 -11.37 -21.97 -11.42
C LEU A 276 -11.79 -20.57 -10.96
N ARG A 277 -12.13 -19.67 -11.89
CA ARG A 277 -12.68 -18.35 -11.56
C ARG A 277 -13.90 -18.47 -10.66
N ARG A 278 -14.85 -19.32 -11.05
CA ARG A 278 -16.08 -19.52 -10.28
C ARG A 278 -15.77 -20.04 -8.88
N SER A 279 -14.86 -21.00 -8.74
CA SER A 279 -14.42 -21.51 -7.43
C SER A 279 -13.75 -20.43 -6.59
N ILE A 280 -12.90 -19.56 -7.18
CA ILE A 280 -12.28 -18.42 -6.48
C ILE A 280 -13.36 -17.48 -5.93
N GLU A 281 -14.30 -17.06 -6.77
CA GLU A 281 -15.34 -16.11 -6.38
C GLU A 281 -16.33 -16.70 -5.35
N GLU A 282 -16.74 -17.96 -5.52
CA GLU A 282 -17.63 -18.64 -4.58
C GLU A 282 -16.94 -18.88 -3.22
N TYR A 283 -15.68 -19.32 -3.24
CA TYR A 283 -14.90 -19.56 -2.02
C TYR A 283 -14.67 -18.28 -1.26
N HIS A 284 -14.20 -17.22 -1.94
CA HIS A 284 -13.95 -15.94 -1.31
C HIS A 284 -15.22 -15.39 -0.65
N LYS A 285 -16.37 -15.44 -1.34
CA LYS A 285 -17.67 -14.99 -0.79
C LYS A 285 -18.09 -15.78 0.46
N ALA A 286 -17.87 -17.10 0.48
CA ALA A 286 -18.22 -17.93 1.61
C ALA A 286 -17.25 -17.72 2.80
N ALA A 287 -15.95 -17.77 2.53
CA ALA A 287 -14.90 -17.74 3.53
C ALA A 287 -14.74 -16.37 4.22
N ILE A 288 -14.89 -15.25 3.49
CA ILE A 288 -14.63 -13.91 4.06
C ILE A 288 -15.53 -13.60 5.25
N SER A 289 -16.80 -14.03 5.21
CA SER A 289 -17.75 -13.80 6.30
C SER A 289 -17.43 -14.61 7.56
N ILE A 290 -16.80 -15.78 7.40
CA ILE A 290 -16.49 -16.72 8.48
C ILE A 290 -15.13 -16.38 9.09
N TYR A 291 -14.16 -15.99 8.26
CA TYR A 291 -12.78 -15.76 8.68
C TYR A 291 -12.50 -14.32 9.09
N SER A 292 -13.45 -13.40 8.88
CA SER A 292 -13.33 -12.01 9.33
C SER A 292 -12.97 -11.94 10.82
N GLY A 293 -11.87 -11.25 11.13
CA GLY A 293 -11.35 -11.11 12.50
C GLY A 293 -10.36 -12.19 12.93
N ASN A 294 -10.10 -13.23 12.12
CA ASN A 294 -9.04 -14.21 12.36
C ASN A 294 -7.93 -14.09 11.28
N PRO A 295 -6.76 -13.51 11.60
CA PRO A 295 -5.70 -13.29 10.62
C PRO A 295 -5.11 -14.60 10.06
N GLU A 296 -5.09 -15.69 10.83
CA GLU A 296 -4.59 -16.99 10.35
C GLU A 296 -5.55 -17.60 9.32
N ALA A 297 -6.84 -17.62 9.63
CA ALA A 297 -7.86 -18.15 8.72
C ALA A 297 -7.96 -17.31 7.43
N MET A 298 -7.87 -15.98 7.54
CA MET A 298 -7.77 -15.09 6.37
C MET A 298 -6.53 -15.40 5.52
N SER A 299 -5.40 -15.70 6.16
CA SER A 299 -4.16 -16.03 5.45
C SER A 299 -4.28 -17.35 4.68
N ILE A 300 -4.94 -18.36 5.26
CA ILE A 300 -5.23 -19.63 4.58
C ILE A 300 -6.19 -19.42 3.40
N MET A 301 -7.18 -18.54 3.54
CA MET A 301 -8.09 -18.20 2.45
C MET A 301 -7.37 -17.56 1.27
N TYR A 302 -6.53 -16.56 1.51
CA TYR A 302 -5.75 -15.94 0.43
C TYR A 302 -4.75 -16.91 -0.20
N LEU A 303 -4.11 -17.76 0.61
CA LEU A 303 -3.23 -18.83 0.13
C LEU A 303 -3.97 -19.76 -0.85
N THR A 304 -5.17 -20.20 -0.48
CA THR A 304 -6.02 -21.09 -1.28
C THR A 304 -6.50 -20.40 -2.58
N ILE A 305 -6.88 -19.12 -2.51
CA ILE A 305 -7.26 -18.33 -3.70
C ILE A 305 -6.09 -18.20 -4.69
N LEU A 306 -4.87 -17.98 -4.18
CA LEU A 306 -3.68 -17.85 -5.01
C LEU A 306 -3.32 -19.16 -5.72
N GLU A 307 -3.47 -20.31 -5.06
CA GLU A 307 -3.26 -21.62 -5.71
C GLU A 307 -4.25 -21.86 -6.85
N LEU A 308 -5.54 -21.58 -6.62
CA LEU A 308 -6.57 -21.67 -7.67
C LEU A 308 -6.29 -20.70 -8.83
N TRP A 309 -5.81 -19.49 -8.51
CA TRP A 309 -5.43 -18.51 -9.52
C TRP A 309 -4.20 -18.97 -10.33
N ILE A 310 -3.18 -19.55 -9.68
CA ILE A 310 -2.02 -20.14 -10.38
C ILE A 310 -2.47 -21.25 -11.32
N ALA A 311 -3.37 -22.14 -10.89
CA ALA A 311 -3.93 -23.16 -11.76
C ALA A 311 -4.64 -22.54 -12.97
N SER A 312 -5.31 -21.39 -12.79
CA SER A 312 -5.95 -20.66 -13.88
C SER A 312 -4.92 -20.01 -14.81
N ASP A 313 -3.83 -19.46 -14.28
CA ASP A 313 -2.72 -18.91 -15.07
C ASP A 313 -2.06 -19.98 -15.93
N GLN A 314 -1.75 -21.14 -15.34
CA GLN A 314 -1.15 -22.27 -16.05
C GLN A 314 -2.03 -22.79 -17.20
N SER A 315 -3.35 -22.87 -16.99
CA SER A 315 -4.29 -23.25 -18.05
C SER A 315 -4.39 -22.16 -19.13
N ALA A 316 -4.45 -20.88 -18.74
CA ALA A 316 -4.54 -19.77 -19.68
C ALA A 316 -3.29 -19.63 -20.54
N THR A 317 -2.10 -19.80 -19.97
CA THR A 317 -0.83 -19.77 -20.71
C THR A 317 -0.68 -20.97 -21.64
N GLU A 318 -1.22 -22.13 -21.26
CA GLU A 318 -1.23 -23.33 -22.09
C GLU A 318 -2.10 -23.15 -23.35
N VAL A 319 -3.30 -22.59 -23.18
CA VAL A 319 -4.23 -22.30 -24.28
C VAL A 319 -3.76 -21.08 -25.11
N CYS A 320 -3.18 -20.08 -24.45
CA CYS A 320 -2.71 -18.86 -25.07
C CYS A 320 -1.24 -18.59 -24.73
N ARG A 321 -0.33 -19.15 -25.54
CA ARG A 321 1.12 -19.11 -25.30
C ARG A 321 1.71 -17.71 -25.22
N ILE A 322 1.22 -16.76 -26.02
CA ILE A 322 1.71 -15.37 -25.99
C ILE A 322 1.47 -14.68 -24.65
N LEU A 323 0.58 -15.21 -23.81
CA LEU A 323 0.34 -14.70 -22.46
C LEU A 323 1.60 -14.80 -21.59
N GLU A 324 2.42 -15.84 -21.79
CA GLU A 324 3.67 -16.07 -21.05
C GLU A 324 4.69 -14.94 -21.21
N GLU A 325 4.59 -14.15 -22.28
CA GLU A 325 5.52 -13.06 -22.56
C GLU A 325 5.21 -11.80 -21.74
N TYR A 326 4.04 -11.71 -21.12
CA TYR A 326 3.61 -10.56 -20.33
C TYR A 326 3.77 -10.83 -18.84
N ASP A 327 4.18 -9.78 -18.12
CA ASP A 327 4.33 -9.82 -16.67
C ASP A 327 2.97 -9.80 -15.95
N LEU A 328 2.97 -10.24 -14.69
CA LEU A 328 1.79 -10.33 -13.85
C LEU A 328 1.59 -9.03 -13.04
N VAL A 329 0.34 -8.76 -12.63
CA VAL A 329 0.00 -7.59 -11.78
C VAL A 329 0.09 -7.90 -10.29
N ILE A 330 0.18 -9.18 -9.89
CA ILE A 330 0.16 -9.58 -8.48
C ILE A 330 1.52 -9.27 -7.82
N PRO A 331 1.59 -8.31 -6.87
CA PRO A 331 2.85 -7.95 -6.23
C PRO A 331 3.29 -9.02 -5.23
N HIS A 332 4.56 -9.42 -5.29
CA HIS A 332 5.16 -10.35 -4.31
C HIS A 332 5.01 -9.88 -2.86
N SER A 333 4.95 -8.57 -2.62
CA SER A 333 4.81 -8.00 -1.28
C SER A 333 3.49 -8.36 -0.57
N LEU A 334 2.46 -8.78 -1.31
CA LEU A 334 1.20 -9.24 -0.71
C LEU A 334 1.41 -10.53 0.13
N LEU A 335 2.37 -11.36 -0.27
CA LEU A 335 2.64 -12.65 0.36
C LEU A 335 3.33 -12.53 1.72
N TRP A 336 4.02 -11.42 1.97
CA TRP A 336 4.77 -11.18 3.22
C TRP A 336 3.88 -10.95 4.44
N ASN A 337 2.60 -10.65 4.23
CA ASN A 337 1.66 -10.34 5.31
C ASN A 337 0.84 -11.55 5.77
N LEU A 338 1.07 -12.74 5.19
CA LEU A 338 0.32 -13.95 5.53
C LEU A 338 0.83 -14.55 6.86
N ASN A 339 -0.09 -14.77 7.80
CA ASN A 339 0.17 -15.43 9.08
C ASN A 339 -0.05 -16.95 8.95
N LEU A 340 1.03 -17.70 8.69
CA LEU A 340 1.00 -19.13 8.40
C LEU A 340 1.83 -19.93 9.44
N PRO A 341 1.25 -20.34 10.58
CA PRO A 341 1.99 -21.00 11.66
C PRO A 341 2.41 -22.45 11.36
N SER A 342 1.77 -23.10 10.37
CA SER A 342 2.08 -24.49 9.99
C SER A 342 3.19 -24.55 8.94
N LYS A 343 4.08 -25.54 9.08
CA LYS A 343 5.09 -25.88 8.06
C LYS A 343 4.46 -26.16 6.69
N SER A 344 3.35 -26.90 6.65
CA SER A 344 2.67 -27.24 5.40
C SER A 344 2.16 -25.99 4.66
N HIS A 345 1.71 -24.96 5.39
CA HIS A 345 1.26 -23.71 4.79
C HIS A 345 2.44 -22.87 4.27
N MET A 346 3.58 -22.87 4.99
CA MET A 346 4.79 -22.21 4.50
C MET A 346 5.37 -22.90 3.25
N GLU A 347 5.28 -24.23 3.16
CA GLU A 347 5.67 -24.98 1.95
C GLU A 347 4.79 -24.60 0.75
N ARG A 348 3.46 -24.52 0.95
CA ARG A 348 2.50 -24.02 -0.08
C ARG A 348 2.85 -22.60 -0.52
N LEU A 349 3.11 -21.69 0.42
CA LEU A 349 3.50 -20.31 0.10
C LEU A 349 4.80 -20.26 -0.72
N SER A 350 5.79 -21.10 -0.38
CA SER A 350 7.05 -21.18 -1.12
C SER A 350 6.86 -21.58 -2.58
N LEU A 351 5.93 -22.48 -2.88
CA LEU A 351 5.57 -22.86 -4.24
C LEU A 351 4.95 -21.69 -5.02
N ILE A 352 4.05 -20.94 -4.39
CA ILE A 352 3.41 -19.76 -4.98
C ILE A 352 4.46 -18.68 -5.29
N GLU A 353 5.35 -18.38 -4.34
CA GLU A 353 6.43 -17.40 -4.53
C GLU A 353 7.36 -17.79 -5.67
N THR A 354 7.70 -19.07 -5.76
CA THR A 354 8.55 -19.62 -6.83
C THR A 354 7.85 -19.48 -8.18
N TYR A 355 6.57 -19.85 -8.27
CA TYR A 355 5.80 -19.73 -9.51
C TYR A 355 5.75 -18.29 -10.02
N LEU A 356 5.38 -17.33 -9.17
CA LEU A 356 5.30 -15.92 -9.54
C LEU A 356 6.66 -15.38 -10.00
N LYS A 357 7.74 -15.76 -9.30
CA LYS A 357 9.09 -15.31 -9.63
C LYS A 357 9.53 -15.86 -10.99
N ASP A 358 9.33 -17.15 -11.22
CA ASP A 358 9.68 -17.79 -12.49
C ASP A 358 8.84 -17.22 -13.64
N ARG A 359 7.57 -16.91 -13.39
CA ARG A 359 6.66 -16.30 -14.36
C ARG A 359 7.08 -14.89 -14.73
N SER A 360 7.53 -14.09 -13.76
CA SER A 360 8.05 -12.74 -13.99
C SER A 360 9.40 -12.77 -14.74
N ILE A 361 10.27 -13.74 -14.46
CA ILE A 361 11.53 -13.93 -15.20
C ILE A 361 11.29 -14.28 -16.68
N ARG A 362 10.26 -15.08 -16.97
CA ARG A 362 9.88 -15.44 -18.36
C ARG A 362 9.23 -14.28 -19.12
N ALA A 363 8.63 -13.32 -18.41
CA ALA A 363 8.00 -12.18 -19.03
C ALA A 363 9.04 -11.22 -19.64
N SER A 364 8.76 -10.78 -20.87
CA SER A 364 9.57 -9.77 -21.58
C SER A 364 8.85 -8.45 -21.76
N LEU A 365 7.52 -8.45 -21.57
CA LEU A 365 6.64 -7.29 -21.73
C LEU A 365 5.97 -6.94 -20.40
N PRO A 366 5.71 -5.64 -20.15
CA PRO A 366 5.06 -5.21 -18.92
C PRO A 366 3.59 -5.64 -18.87
N ALA A 367 3.08 -5.85 -17.66
CA ALA A 367 1.68 -6.17 -17.41
C ALA A 367 0.70 -5.10 -17.98
N SER A 368 1.15 -3.85 -18.12
CA SER A 368 0.37 -2.78 -18.75
C SER A 368 -0.11 -3.15 -20.16
N GLY A 369 0.64 -4.00 -20.87
CA GLY A 369 0.29 -4.52 -22.20
C GLY A 369 -1.01 -5.35 -22.23
N ILE A 370 -1.44 -5.90 -21.09
CA ILE A 370 -2.69 -6.65 -20.95
C ILE A 370 -3.81 -5.75 -20.44
N PHE A 371 -3.54 -4.96 -19.40
CA PHE A 371 -4.62 -4.33 -18.61
C PHE A 371 -4.91 -2.87 -18.98
N THR A 372 -3.92 -2.11 -19.50
CA THR A 372 -4.06 -0.65 -19.63
C THR A 372 -3.68 -0.08 -21.00
N SER A 373 -2.87 -0.79 -21.78
CA SER A 373 -2.28 -0.27 -23.02
C SER A 373 -3.17 -0.53 -24.26
N PHE A 374 -4.37 0.05 -24.30
CA PHE A 374 -5.28 -0.08 -25.43
C PHE A 374 -4.65 0.45 -26.74
N GLY A 375 -4.72 -0.33 -27.82
CA GLY A 375 -4.23 0.06 -29.13
C GLY A 375 -2.72 0.23 -29.26
N ALA A 376 -1.93 -0.21 -28.27
CA ALA A 376 -0.47 -0.22 -28.37
C ALA A 376 0.02 -1.41 -29.21
N PRO A 377 1.07 -1.28 -30.03
CA PRO A 377 1.57 -2.39 -30.87
C PRO A 377 1.96 -3.64 -30.09
N ASN A 378 2.54 -3.46 -28.90
CA ASN A 378 2.93 -4.55 -28.00
C ASN A 378 1.85 -4.90 -26.97
N SER A 379 0.60 -4.44 -27.15
CA SER A 379 -0.50 -4.88 -26.30
C SER A 379 -0.92 -6.30 -26.65
N PHE A 380 -1.42 -7.02 -25.66
CA PHE A 380 -1.88 -8.40 -25.83
C PHE A 380 -2.98 -8.47 -26.89
N ALA A 381 -3.97 -7.59 -26.83
CA ALA A 381 -5.09 -7.55 -27.77
C ALA A 381 -4.63 -7.39 -29.24
N VAL A 382 -3.67 -6.50 -29.51
CA VAL A 382 -3.14 -6.29 -30.87
C VAL A 382 -2.35 -7.51 -31.35
N ARG A 383 -1.48 -8.05 -30.50
CA ARG A 383 -0.66 -9.21 -30.85
C ARG A 383 -1.49 -10.48 -31.04
N TYR A 384 -2.50 -10.69 -30.20
CA TYR A 384 -3.43 -11.81 -30.32
C TYR A 384 -4.25 -11.70 -31.61
N PHE A 385 -4.79 -10.51 -31.91
CA PHE A 385 -5.51 -10.26 -33.16
C PHE A 385 -4.69 -10.66 -34.39
N ASP A 386 -3.41 -10.28 -34.40
CA ASP A 386 -2.51 -10.55 -35.54
C ASP A 386 -2.25 -12.04 -35.78
N GLN A 387 -2.46 -12.89 -34.76
CA GLN A 387 -2.33 -14.34 -34.83
C GLN A 387 -3.67 -15.06 -35.02
N SER A 388 -4.80 -14.36 -34.91
CA SER A 388 -6.12 -14.95 -34.93
C SER A 388 -6.89 -14.64 -36.21
N GLU A 389 -7.00 -15.63 -37.10
CA GLU A 389 -7.81 -15.52 -38.32
C GLU A 389 -9.27 -15.19 -38.01
N GLU A 390 -9.80 -15.70 -36.91
CA GLU A 390 -11.17 -15.44 -36.48
C GLU A 390 -11.44 -13.95 -36.23
N HIS A 391 -10.49 -13.26 -35.60
CA HIS A 391 -10.59 -11.83 -35.34
C HIS A 391 -10.40 -11.01 -36.62
N GLN A 392 -9.50 -11.44 -37.51
CA GLN A 392 -9.28 -10.80 -38.80
C GLN A 392 -10.53 -10.90 -39.68
N ASN A 393 -11.16 -12.07 -39.71
CA ASN A 393 -12.43 -12.31 -40.39
C ASN A 393 -13.58 -11.50 -39.78
N LEU A 394 -13.62 -11.36 -38.45
CA LEU A 394 -14.59 -10.51 -37.77
C LEU A 394 -14.41 -9.03 -38.17
N MET A 395 -13.18 -8.52 -38.19
CA MET A 395 -12.88 -7.15 -38.63
C MET A 395 -13.33 -6.91 -40.07
N ALA A 396 -13.00 -7.82 -40.99
CA ALA A 396 -13.40 -7.72 -42.39
C ALA A 396 -14.93 -7.69 -42.55
N ARG A 397 -15.67 -8.53 -41.80
CA ARG A 397 -17.14 -8.51 -41.79
C ARG A 397 -17.72 -7.19 -41.30
N ILE A 398 -17.17 -6.63 -40.21
CA ILE A 398 -17.58 -5.33 -39.67
C ILE A 398 -17.34 -4.23 -40.70
N GLU A 399 -16.19 -4.22 -41.37
CA GLU A 399 -15.85 -3.21 -42.39
C GLU A 399 -16.77 -3.30 -43.62
N ILE A 400 -17.08 -4.50 -44.10
CA ILE A 400 -18.03 -4.71 -45.21
C ILE A 400 -19.42 -4.18 -44.83
N GLN A 401 -19.93 -4.57 -43.66
CA GLN A 401 -21.23 -4.11 -43.19
C GLN A 401 -21.26 -2.58 -42.98
N ALA A 402 -20.17 -2.01 -42.46
CA ALA A 402 -20.04 -0.56 -42.28
C ALA A 402 -20.01 0.19 -43.61
N GLU A 403 -19.43 -0.38 -44.65
CA GLU A 403 -19.41 0.23 -45.98
C GLU A 403 -20.79 0.20 -46.63
N ASP A 404 -21.54 -0.89 -46.49
CA ASP A 404 -22.90 -1.00 -47.01
C ASP A 404 -23.84 -0.01 -46.31
N LEU A 405 -23.78 0.07 -44.98
CA LEU A 405 -24.54 1.07 -44.21
C LEU A 405 -24.16 2.50 -44.57
N ARG A 406 -22.87 2.77 -44.80
CA ARG A 406 -22.40 4.09 -45.26
C ARG A 406 -22.99 4.43 -46.63
N ARG A 407 -23.04 3.47 -47.55
CA ARG A 407 -23.60 3.66 -48.89
C ARG A 407 -25.10 3.95 -48.83
N GLU A 408 -25.84 3.19 -48.02
CA GLU A 408 -27.26 3.44 -47.76
C GLU A 408 -27.48 4.84 -47.19
N LYS A 409 -26.66 5.26 -46.22
CA LYS A 409 -26.76 6.59 -45.61
C LYS A 409 -26.43 7.71 -46.58
N CYS A 410 -25.44 7.53 -47.44
CA CYS A 410 -25.14 8.46 -48.52
C CYS A 410 -26.31 8.58 -49.51
N GLY A 411 -26.97 7.47 -49.82
CA GLY A 411 -28.19 7.44 -50.63
C GLY A 411 -29.35 8.21 -49.98
N GLU A 412 -29.61 7.97 -48.70
CA GLU A 412 -30.61 8.70 -47.90
C GLU A 412 -30.32 10.22 -47.89
N LEU A 413 -29.05 10.60 -47.63
CA LEU A 413 -28.63 12.00 -47.65
C LEU A 413 -28.84 12.63 -49.03
N GLY A 414 -28.53 11.90 -50.10
CA GLY A 414 -28.77 12.32 -51.48
C GLY A 414 -30.24 12.58 -51.75
N ALA A 415 -31.12 11.66 -51.33
CA ALA A 415 -32.56 11.79 -51.46
C ALA A 415 -33.11 12.99 -50.67
N LYS A 416 -32.69 13.17 -49.41
CA LYS A 416 -33.08 14.31 -48.56
C LYS A 416 -32.61 15.66 -49.12
N LYS A 417 -31.39 15.73 -49.65
CA LYS A 417 -30.88 16.93 -50.35
C LYS A 417 -31.67 17.24 -51.62
N ASN A 418 -32.17 16.23 -52.32
CA ASN A 418 -33.01 16.43 -53.50
C ASN A 418 -34.41 16.91 -53.11
N GLU A 419 -35.01 16.30 -52.10
CA GLU A 419 -36.29 16.73 -51.51
C GLU A 419 -36.23 18.19 -51.04
N TYR A 420 -35.18 18.56 -50.31
CA TYR A 420 -34.92 19.94 -49.90
C TYR A 420 -34.86 20.90 -51.10
N ARG A 421 -34.10 20.55 -52.15
CA ARG A 421 -34.01 21.37 -53.37
C ARG A 421 -35.36 21.55 -54.07
N ILE A 422 -36.18 20.50 -54.13
CA ILE A 422 -37.53 20.57 -54.71
C ILE A 422 -38.45 21.47 -53.87
N LEU A 423 -38.42 21.35 -52.54
CA LEU A 423 -39.22 22.18 -51.64
C LEU A 423 -38.82 23.65 -51.73
N MET A 424 -37.51 23.95 -51.77
CA MET A 424 -37.01 25.31 -51.94
C MET A 424 -37.40 25.89 -53.30
N ALA A 425 -37.23 25.14 -54.40
CA ALA A 425 -37.65 25.60 -55.73
C ALA A 425 -39.16 25.92 -55.80
N LYS A 426 -40.00 25.11 -55.15
CA LYS A 426 -41.44 25.39 -55.03
C LYS A 426 -41.72 26.66 -54.21
N SER A 427 -41.03 26.82 -53.08
CA SER A 427 -41.12 28.02 -52.23
C SER A 427 -40.69 29.29 -52.99
N ASP A 428 -39.63 29.21 -53.79
CA ASP A 428 -39.11 30.33 -54.57
C ASP A 428 -40.04 30.72 -55.73
N SER A 429 -40.83 29.76 -56.24
CA SER A 429 -41.78 29.99 -57.33
C SER A 429 -43.10 30.66 -56.90
N ILE A 430 -43.34 30.83 -55.60
CA ILE A 430 -44.59 31.37 -55.05
C ILE A 430 -44.28 32.51 -54.07
N GLU A 431 -45.13 33.52 -53.99
CA GLU A 431 -45.03 34.61 -53.00
C GLU A 431 -45.84 34.30 -51.72
N CYS A 432 -45.51 34.98 -50.62
CA CYS A 432 -46.30 34.87 -49.39
C CYS A 432 -47.73 35.36 -49.62
N GLN A 433 -48.71 34.61 -49.12
CA GLN A 433 -50.13 34.97 -49.18
C GLN A 433 -50.50 35.77 -47.95
N PHE A 434 -51.26 36.84 -48.13
CA PHE A 434 -51.68 37.73 -47.06
C PHE A 434 -53.19 37.86 -47.08
N ASP A 435 -53.80 37.71 -45.91
CA ASP A 435 -55.23 37.90 -45.69
C ASP A 435 -55.46 39.34 -45.20
N GLU A 436 -56.51 39.97 -45.74
CA GLU A 436 -56.91 41.31 -45.33
C GLU A 436 -58.06 41.21 -44.32
N HIS A 437 -57.83 41.75 -43.13
CA HIS A 437 -58.82 41.82 -42.08
C HIS A 437 -59.19 43.28 -41.84
N PHE A 438 -60.49 43.56 -41.87
CA PHE A 438 -61.00 44.89 -41.59
C PHE A 438 -61.35 45.00 -40.10
N ASP A 439 -60.63 45.88 -39.38
CA ASP A 439 -60.97 46.20 -38.00
C ASP A 439 -62.02 47.32 -37.98
N ALA A 440 -63.27 46.93 -37.77
CA ALA A 440 -64.42 47.84 -37.73
C ALA A 440 -64.37 48.86 -36.57
N TYR A 441 -63.56 48.63 -35.53
CA TYR A 441 -63.47 49.51 -34.38
C TYR A 441 -62.53 50.71 -34.61
N HIS A 442 -61.47 50.52 -35.39
CA HIS A 442 -60.49 51.56 -35.72
C HIS A 442 -60.59 52.08 -37.17
N GLY A 443 -61.36 51.41 -38.03
CA GLY A 443 -61.51 51.78 -39.45
C GLY A 443 -60.24 51.51 -40.29
N ILE A 444 -59.35 50.64 -39.82
CA ILE A 444 -58.05 50.35 -40.43
C ILE A 444 -58.07 48.94 -41.03
N LEU A 445 -57.57 48.82 -42.27
CA LEU A 445 -57.35 47.54 -42.92
C LEU A 445 -56.00 46.96 -42.47
N HIS A 446 -56.03 45.81 -41.80
CA HIS A 446 -54.82 45.08 -41.42
C HIS A 446 -54.54 43.98 -42.43
N ARG A 447 -53.29 43.92 -42.90
CA ARG A 447 -52.81 42.87 -43.78
C ARG A 447 -51.94 41.92 -42.96
N SER A 448 -52.44 40.71 -42.68
CA SER A 448 -51.70 39.70 -41.93
C SER A 448 -51.29 38.55 -42.84
N HIS A 449 -50.15 37.93 -42.53
CA HIS A 449 -49.69 36.77 -43.26
C HIS A 449 -50.66 35.60 -43.08
N SER A 450 -51.09 34.97 -44.19
CA SER A 450 -52.07 33.90 -44.14
C SER A 450 -51.54 32.71 -43.34
N SER A 451 -52.35 32.15 -42.44
CA SER A 451 -51.98 30.98 -41.64
C SER A 451 -51.81 29.72 -42.48
N GLY A 452 -52.40 29.69 -43.69
CA GLY A 452 -52.31 28.59 -44.65
C GLY A 452 -51.27 28.80 -45.75
N CYS A 453 -50.39 29.80 -45.63
CA CYS A 453 -49.46 30.15 -46.70
C CYS A 453 -48.58 28.97 -47.13
N GLN A 454 -48.75 28.54 -48.38
CA GLN A 454 -48.03 27.41 -48.96
C GLN A 454 -46.51 27.63 -49.02
N LYS A 455 -46.05 28.87 -49.25
CA LYS A 455 -44.63 29.21 -49.24
C LYS A 455 -43.98 28.89 -47.89
N CYS A 456 -44.58 29.37 -46.80
CA CYS A 456 -44.10 29.10 -45.46
C CYS A 456 -44.21 27.61 -45.11
N GLN A 457 -45.25 26.92 -45.56
CA GLN A 457 -45.36 25.47 -45.37
C GLN A 457 -44.21 24.71 -46.07
N TYR A 458 -43.83 25.06 -47.30
CA TYR A 458 -42.69 24.44 -47.97
C TYR A 458 -41.36 24.72 -47.25
N ASN A 459 -41.15 25.94 -46.75
CA ASN A 459 -39.98 26.26 -45.94
C ASN A 459 -39.95 25.45 -44.64
N THR A 460 -41.06 25.38 -43.90
CA THR A 460 -41.16 24.58 -42.68
C THR A 460 -40.93 23.09 -42.96
N GLN A 461 -41.46 22.56 -44.07
CA GLN A 461 -41.20 21.17 -44.48
C GLN A 461 -39.71 20.95 -44.79
N ALA A 462 -39.06 21.88 -45.49
CA ALA A 462 -37.63 21.81 -45.80
C ALA A 462 -36.78 21.85 -44.53
N ASP A 463 -37.10 22.75 -43.59
CA ASP A 463 -36.43 22.87 -42.28
C ASP A 463 -36.66 21.65 -41.39
N SER A 464 -37.78 20.95 -41.57
CA SER A 464 -38.12 19.73 -40.80
C SER A 464 -37.38 18.49 -41.28
N LEU A 465 -36.68 18.54 -42.43
CA LEU A 465 -35.91 17.40 -42.92
C LEU A 465 -34.74 17.11 -41.98
N LYS A 466 -34.74 15.90 -41.42
CA LYS A 466 -33.69 15.41 -40.52
C LYS A 466 -33.08 14.13 -41.04
N ILE A 467 -31.82 13.93 -40.71
CA ILE A 467 -31.08 12.70 -40.95
C ILE A 467 -30.27 12.38 -39.69
N SER A 468 -30.29 11.12 -39.25
CA SER A 468 -29.43 10.67 -38.15
C SER A 468 -27.96 10.63 -38.58
N VAL A 469 -27.06 10.93 -37.65
CA VAL A 469 -25.62 10.81 -37.90
C VAL A 469 -25.28 9.32 -38.02
N TYR A 470 -24.49 8.98 -39.04
CA TYR A 470 -23.87 7.66 -39.16
C TYR A 470 -22.43 7.75 -38.67
N GLU A 471 -22.07 6.88 -37.72
CA GLU A 471 -20.73 6.77 -37.17
C GLU A 471 -20.09 5.47 -37.63
N TRP A 472 -18.82 5.54 -38.03
CA TRP A 472 -18.07 4.35 -38.40
C TRP A 472 -17.79 3.50 -37.14
N PRO A 473 -18.04 2.17 -37.16
CA PRO A 473 -18.04 1.36 -35.94
C PRO A 473 -16.64 1.08 -35.37
N LEU A 474 -15.56 1.35 -36.10
CA LEU A 474 -14.18 1.08 -35.66
C LEU A 474 -13.35 2.37 -35.54
N PRO A 475 -12.36 2.41 -34.63
CA PRO A 475 -11.38 3.49 -34.60
C PRO A 475 -10.63 3.66 -35.92
N VAL A 476 -10.27 4.91 -36.25
CA VAL A 476 -9.48 5.23 -37.45
C VAL A 476 -8.09 4.59 -37.40
N LYS A 477 -7.50 4.52 -36.19
CA LYS A 477 -6.18 3.94 -36.01
C LYS A 477 -6.28 2.41 -36.01
N LYS A 478 -5.56 1.77 -36.95
CA LYS A 478 -5.60 0.32 -37.15
C LYS A 478 -5.33 -0.48 -35.86
N THR A 479 -4.39 -0.06 -35.02
CA THR A 479 -4.08 -0.79 -33.78
C THR A 479 -5.20 -0.71 -32.74
N GLU A 480 -5.88 0.43 -32.65
CA GLU A 480 -7.06 0.59 -31.78
C GLU A 480 -8.25 -0.20 -32.33
N ALA A 481 -8.42 -0.27 -33.65
CA ALA A 481 -9.41 -1.14 -34.28
C ALA A 481 -9.15 -2.62 -33.98
N LYS A 482 -7.90 -3.09 -34.08
CA LYS A 482 -7.52 -4.46 -33.67
C LYS A 482 -7.89 -4.75 -32.21
N SER A 483 -7.54 -3.84 -31.30
CA SER A 483 -7.92 -3.98 -29.88
C SER A 483 -9.44 -3.99 -29.69
N THR A 484 -10.17 -3.15 -30.42
CA THR A 484 -11.64 -3.12 -30.36
C THR A 484 -12.24 -4.46 -30.78
N VAL A 485 -11.78 -5.02 -31.90
CA VAL A 485 -12.28 -6.31 -32.41
C VAL A 485 -11.92 -7.46 -31.48
N PHE A 486 -10.73 -7.43 -30.86
CA PHE A 486 -10.37 -8.37 -29.80
C PHE A 486 -11.33 -8.30 -28.60
N GLU A 487 -11.62 -7.10 -28.08
CA GLU A 487 -12.54 -6.95 -26.95
C GLU A 487 -13.99 -7.32 -27.29
N LEU A 488 -14.40 -7.19 -28.55
CA LEU A 488 -15.70 -7.70 -29.01
C LEU A 488 -15.80 -9.23 -28.95
N ARG A 489 -14.68 -9.94 -28.98
CA ARG A 489 -14.65 -11.41 -28.98
C ARG A 489 -13.46 -12.00 -28.22
N VAL A 490 -13.36 -11.63 -26.94
CA VAL A 490 -12.28 -12.08 -26.06
C VAL A 490 -12.28 -13.62 -25.97
N PRO A 491 -11.11 -14.28 -26.13
CA PRO A 491 -10.99 -15.73 -25.94
C PRO A 491 -11.41 -16.16 -24.54
N GLU A 492 -12.22 -17.22 -24.42
CA GLU A 492 -12.86 -17.60 -23.15
C GLU A 492 -11.86 -17.81 -22.00
N SER A 493 -10.81 -18.62 -22.23
CA SER A 493 -9.78 -18.88 -21.21
C SER A 493 -9.07 -17.61 -20.76
N PHE A 494 -8.69 -16.75 -21.70
CA PHE A 494 -8.04 -15.47 -21.39
C PHE A 494 -8.99 -14.52 -20.65
N GLY A 495 -10.26 -14.43 -21.07
CA GLY A 495 -11.24 -13.55 -20.42
C GLY A 495 -11.47 -13.94 -18.96
N HIS A 496 -11.67 -15.23 -18.67
CA HIS A 496 -11.83 -15.69 -17.29
C HIS A 496 -10.55 -15.54 -16.46
N TRP A 497 -9.38 -15.80 -17.04
CA TRP A 497 -8.10 -15.53 -16.38
C TRP A 497 -7.90 -14.05 -16.08
N ARG A 498 -8.19 -13.15 -17.03
CA ARG A 498 -8.04 -11.70 -16.89
C ARG A 498 -8.91 -11.18 -15.75
N ASP A 499 -10.18 -11.58 -15.73
CA ASP A 499 -11.12 -11.17 -14.69
C ASP A 499 -10.73 -11.74 -13.32
N SER A 500 -10.25 -12.99 -13.26
CA SER A 500 -9.75 -13.59 -12.01
C SER A 500 -8.50 -12.87 -11.50
N THR A 501 -7.60 -12.47 -12.40
CA THR A 501 -6.40 -11.72 -12.04
C THR A 501 -6.75 -10.35 -11.49
N ILE A 502 -7.71 -9.65 -12.12
CA ILE A 502 -8.22 -8.38 -11.59
C ILE A 502 -8.85 -8.60 -10.21
N TYR A 503 -9.67 -9.64 -10.06
CA TYR A 503 -10.33 -9.99 -8.80
C TYR A 503 -9.37 -10.25 -7.64
N VAL A 504 -8.28 -10.98 -7.88
CA VAL A 504 -7.26 -11.29 -6.86
C VAL A 504 -6.33 -10.09 -6.58
N SER A 505 -6.22 -9.15 -7.52
CA SER A 505 -5.38 -7.95 -7.39
C SER A 505 -6.07 -6.73 -6.74
N MET A 506 -7.40 -6.76 -6.59
CA MET A 506 -8.20 -5.76 -5.89
C MET A 506 -8.38 -6.15 -4.43
#